data_AF-A0A955JB41-F1
#
_entry.id   AF-A0A955JB41-F1
#
_cell.length_a   1.000
_cell.length_b   1.000
_cell.length_c   1.000
_cell.angle_alpha   90.00
_cell.angle_beta   90.00
_cell.angle_gamma   90.00
#
_symmetry.space_group_name_H-M   'P 1'
#
loop_
_entity.id
_entity.type
_entity.pdbx_description
1 polymer ?
#
loop_
_entity_poly.entity_id
_entity_poly.type
_entity_poly.pdbx_seq_one_letter_code
_entity_poly.pdbx_strand_id
1 'polypeptide(L)'
;MPSCPDCAVSLQHTVLEGATTWGCANCHGVVATLPVVRRYADEDAVDKLQHRARRSAPEHRGCPFCREPLHGTVLASGGSPIAAAACLACDAVWFAEGGFAKLTHEGARDRVAGASDPGSNGATGLSPKAALAMAQLNLEHGQRTSGRGRHDPPDDVKRIAGKHATASWADGRFGVVLGRPVTFALAIGLIVTAIVWGLDKHAAPVAHGLSLGGLFTGDPVRWITFSIVSVDAWRLALAVYVLWVFGGRTERIIGPLQTTWLLVLGQGAGVLMSLVAYAGRDYYLVGPAGACGALLTWLAITCPRDLLGLDWYRQWPGRLGRIDFTQMKSWSVGVGTMAIVVALTWFLLPYDYSRWHTAYRLTPWVGRLPLAGGMAAGVLLAIAHQRRRQRT
;
A
#
# COMPACT_ATOMS: atom_id res chain seq x y z
N MET A 1 -20.29 1.49 11.79
CA MET A 1 -20.19 2.97 11.65
C MET A 1 -19.09 3.57 12.52
N PRO A 2 -18.42 4.67 12.09
CA PRO A 2 -17.44 5.38 12.90
C PRO A 2 -18.11 6.17 14.04
N SER A 3 -17.54 6.12 15.24
CA SER A 3 -18.06 6.81 16.44
C SER A 3 -17.22 8.03 16.79
N CYS A 4 -17.88 9.09 17.25
CA CYS A 4 -17.24 10.30 17.76
C CYS A 4 -16.34 9.96 18.97
N PRO A 5 -15.08 10.41 19.01
CA PRO A 5 -14.17 10.10 20.10
C PRO A 5 -14.55 10.83 21.40
N ASP A 6 -15.24 11.98 21.30
CA ASP A 6 -15.64 12.78 22.46
C ASP A 6 -17.02 12.39 23.00
N CYS A 7 -17.97 12.04 22.12
CA CYS A 7 -19.37 11.77 22.52
C CYS A 7 -19.80 10.31 22.41
N ALA A 8 -18.99 9.43 21.81
CA ALA A 8 -19.35 8.06 21.45
C ALA A 8 -20.57 7.89 20.50
N VAL A 9 -21.17 8.99 20.02
CA VAL A 9 -22.28 8.98 19.06
C VAL A 9 -21.78 8.67 17.64
N SER A 10 -22.59 7.99 16.83
CA SER A 10 -22.28 7.70 15.42
C SER A 10 -22.04 8.98 14.63
N LEU A 11 -20.93 9.04 13.87
CA LEU A 11 -20.62 10.18 13.01
C LEU A 11 -21.46 10.10 11.71
N GLN A 12 -22.00 11.25 11.31
CA GLN A 12 -22.77 11.38 10.08
C GLN A 12 -21.84 11.73 8.92
N HIS A 13 -22.03 11.07 7.79
CA HIS A 13 -21.28 11.38 6.58
C HIS A 13 -21.77 12.71 5.99
N THR A 14 -20.87 13.67 5.86
CA THR A 14 -21.13 15.02 5.35
C THR A 14 -20.19 15.35 4.21
N VAL A 15 -20.72 15.98 3.17
CA VAL A 15 -19.91 16.51 2.06
C VAL A 15 -19.74 18.01 2.29
N LEU A 16 -18.53 18.44 2.63
CA LEU A 16 -18.19 19.85 2.83
C LEU A 16 -17.32 20.30 1.66
N GLU A 17 -17.76 21.30 0.90
CA GLU A 17 -17.02 21.85 -0.24
C GLU A 17 -16.48 20.79 -1.23
N GLY A 18 -17.27 19.74 -1.49
CA GLY A 18 -16.90 18.63 -2.39
C GLY A 18 -15.90 17.61 -1.81
N ALA A 19 -15.57 17.72 -0.52
CA ALA A 19 -14.80 16.72 0.21
C ALA A 19 -15.68 15.92 1.18
N THR A 20 -15.44 14.61 1.22
CA THR A 20 -16.09 13.71 2.17
C THR A 20 -15.47 13.87 3.56
N THR A 21 -16.33 14.14 4.55
CA THR A 21 -15.99 14.26 5.96
C THR A 21 -17.01 13.48 6.80
N TRP A 22 -16.73 13.28 8.09
CA TRP A 22 -17.75 12.77 9.01
C TRP A 22 -17.85 13.69 10.22
N GLY A 23 -19.03 14.31 10.37
CA GLY A 23 -19.34 15.24 11.44
C GLY A 23 -20.11 14.58 12.59
N CYS A 24 -19.86 15.03 13.81
CA CYS A 24 -20.68 14.68 14.96
C CYS A 24 -21.83 15.67 15.10
N ALA A 25 -23.07 15.18 15.22
CA ALA A 25 -24.23 16.04 15.45
C ALA A 25 -24.27 16.65 16.87
N ASN A 26 -23.49 16.11 17.82
CA ASN A 26 -23.53 16.52 19.23
C ASN A 26 -22.45 17.55 19.59
N CYS A 27 -21.17 17.24 19.34
CA CYS A 27 -20.06 18.17 19.63
C CYS A 27 -19.59 18.98 18.41
N HIS A 28 -20.22 18.80 17.24
CA HIS A 28 -19.82 19.43 15.98
C HIS A 28 -18.35 19.20 15.57
N GLY A 29 -17.70 18.19 16.16
CA GLY A 29 -16.38 17.73 15.75
C GLY A 29 -16.43 17.05 14.38
N VAL A 30 -15.35 17.17 13.62
CA VAL A 30 -15.25 16.65 12.25
C VAL A 30 -14.01 15.80 12.13
N VAL A 31 -14.17 14.59 11.57
CA VAL A 31 -13.03 13.81 11.09
C VAL A 31 -12.89 13.98 9.57
N ALA A 32 -11.67 14.26 9.14
CA ALA A 32 -11.28 14.31 7.74
C ALA A 32 -10.04 13.44 7.52
N THR A 33 -9.86 12.92 6.31
CA THR A 33 -8.61 12.23 5.95
C THR A 33 -7.53 13.25 5.60
N LEU A 34 -6.25 12.92 5.80
CA LEU A 34 -5.14 13.81 5.45
C LEU A 34 -5.20 14.36 4.02
N PRO A 35 -5.58 13.58 2.97
CA PRO A 35 -5.75 14.12 1.63
C PRO A 35 -6.86 15.17 1.51
N VAL A 36 -7.90 15.09 2.35
CA VAL A 36 -8.94 16.14 2.43
C VAL A 36 -8.38 17.38 3.10
N VAL A 37 -7.64 17.23 4.20
CA VAL A 37 -6.99 18.36 4.90
C VAL A 37 -6.04 19.12 3.96
N ARG A 38 -5.23 18.41 3.15
CA ARG A 38 -4.32 19.00 2.15
C ARG A 38 -5.00 19.84 1.06
N ARG A 39 -6.33 19.75 0.89
CA ARG A 39 -7.05 20.62 -0.05
C ARG A 39 -7.29 22.02 0.52
N TYR A 40 -7.27 22.17 1.84
CA TYR A 40 -7.65 23.40 2.54
C TYR A 40 -6.50 23.99 3.37
N ALA A 41 -5.46 23.21 3.64
CA ALA A 41 -4.27 23.63 4.38
C ALA A 41 -3.03 23.61 3.48
N ASP A 42 -2.06 24.47 3.77
CA ASP A 42 -0.73 24.42 3.16
C ASP A 42 -0.06 23.06 3.40
N GLU A 43 0.65 22.55 2.39
CA GLU A 43 1.35 21.26 2.47
C GLU A 43 2.34 21.23 3.65
N ASP A 44 3.10 22.31 3.83
CA ASP A 44 4.00 22.53 4.97
C ASP A 44 3.29 22.43 6.32
N ALA A 45 2.06 22.93 6.42
CA ALA A 45 1.28 22.89 7.66
C ALA A 45 0.82 21.46 7.97
N VAL A 46 0.41 20.71 6.95
CA VAL A 46 0.00 19.31 7.09
C VAL A 46 1.17 18.42 7.48
N ASP A 47 2.34 18.62 6.88
CA ASP A 47 3.54 17.83 7.19
C ASP A 47 4.05 18.14 8.61
N LYS A 48 4.02 19.41 9.03
CA LYS A 48 4.28 19.80 10.42
C LYS A 48 3.27 19.17 11.39
N LEU A 49 1.98 19.09 11.02
CA LEU A 49 0.96 18.42 11.81
C LEU A 49 1.28 16.94 12.01
N GLN A 50 1.65 16.22 10.94
CA GLN A 50 2.02 14.81 11.04
C GLN A 50 3.29 14.59 11.87
N HIS A 51 4.31 15.45 11.67
CA HIS A 51 5.56 15.35 12.42
C HIS A 51 5.36 15.59 13.92
N ARG A 52 4.51 16.56 14.27
CA ARG A 52 4.11 16.81 15.67
C ARG A 52 3.34 15.63 16.24
N ALA A 53 2.39 15.07 15.49
CA ALA A 53 1.62 13.91 15.93
C ALA A 53 2.52 12.68 16.21
N ARG A 54 3.56 12.44 15.39
CA ARG A 54 4.54 11.37 15.63
C ARG A 54 5.36 11.56 16.90
N ARG A 55 5.47 12.79 17.40
CA ARG A 55 6.26 13.15 18.59
C ARG A 55 5.40 13.37 19.83
N SER A 56 4.09 13.53 19.68
CA SER A 56 3.19 13.73 20.81
C SER A 56 2.79 12.40 21.44
N ALA A 57 2.54 12.44 22.75
CA ALA A 57 2.00 11.30 23.47
C ALA A 57 0.60 10.96 22.92
N PRO A 58 0.23 9.67 22.88
CA PRO A 58 -1.12 9.26 22.52
C PRO A 58 -2.13 9.86 23.51
N GLU A 59 -3.21 10.43 22.98
CA GLU A 59 -4.36 10.84 23.77
C GLU A 59 -5.23 9.63 24.13
N HIS A 60 -6.05 9.75 25.16
CA HIS A 60 -7.05 8.73 25.52
C HIS A 60 -8.15 8.55 24.47
N ARG A 61 -8.24 9.45 23.49
CA ARG A 61 -9.24 9.39 22.40
C ARG A 61 -8.83 8.37 21.35
N GLY A 62 -9.73 7.43 21.04
CA GLY A 62 -9.54 6.46 19.95
C GLY A 62 -9.97 7.02 18.59
N CYS A 63 -9.24 6.67 17.53
CA CYS A 63 -9.59 7.06 16.16
C CYS A 63 -10.96 6.48 15.74
N PRO A 64 -11.87 7.28 15.15
CA PRO A 64 -13.19 6.82 14.72
C PRO A 64 -13.18 5.65 13.72
N PHE A 65 -12.08 5.48 12.96
CA PHE A 65 -11.98 4.48 11.90
C PHE A 65 -11.29 3.19 12.32
N CYS A 66 -10.18 3.28 13.05
CA CYS A 66 -9.34 2.12 13.39
C CYS A 66 -9.16 1.91 14.90
N ARG A 67 -9.71 2.79 15.75
CA ARG A 67 -9.62 2.76 17.23
C ARG A 67 -8.23 2.94 17.83
N GLU A 68 -7.19 3.04 17.02
CA GLU A 68 -5.85 3.43 17.47
C GLU A 68 -5.86 4.83 18.11
N PRO A 69 -5.01 5.10 19.11
CA PRO A 69 -5.01 6.37 19.81
C PRO A 69 -4.72 7.54 18.86
N LEU A 70 -5.41 8.65 19.09
CA LEU A 70 -5.16 9.91 18.41
C LEU A 70 -4.00 10.64 19.08
N HIS A 71 -3.21 11.36 18.29
CA HIS A 71 -2.08 12.13 18.78
C HIS A 71 -2.40 13.62 18.66
N GLY A 72 -2.51 14.29 19.82
CA GLY A 72 -2.82 15.71 19.92
C GLY A 72 -1.79 16.57 19.20
N THR A 73 -2.28 17.56 18.44
CA THR A 73 -1.46 18.45 17.62
C THR A 73 -2.18 19.76 17.34
N VAL A 74 -1.46 20.70 16.71
CA VAL A 74 -2.01 21.99 16.29
C VAL A 74 -1.65 22.19 14.83
N LEU A 75 -2.67 22.41 14.00
CA LEU A 75 -2.51 22.83 12.62
C LEU A 75 -2.39 24.35 12.59
N ALA A 76 -1.27 24.86 12.07
CA ALA A 76 -1.11 26.30 11.85
C ALA A 76 -1.52 26.60 10.41
N SER A 77 -2.68 27.20 10.22
CA SER A 77 -3.21 27.66 8.93
C SER A 77 -3.63 29.13 9.09
N GLY A 78 -3.37 29.97 8.09
CA GLY A 78 -3.84 31.37 8.11
C GLY A 78 -3.43 32.20 9.33
N GLY A 79 -2.38 31.81 10.05
CA GLY A 79 -1.95 32.45 11.30
C GLY A 79 -2.73 32.06 12.56
N SER A 80 -3.79 31.25 12.44
CA SER A 80 -4.58 30.78 13.59
C SER A 80 -4.24 29.33 13.94
N PRO A 81 -3.92 29.03 15.21
CA PRO A 81 -3.74 27.65 15.66
C PRO A 81 -5.10 26.94 15.72
N ILE A 82 -5.23 25.86 14.95
CA ILE A 82 -6.41 24.98 14.95
C ILE A 82 -6.05 23.70 15.71
N ALA A 83 -6.74 23.44 16.83
CA ALA A 83 -6.58 22.22 17.59
C ALA A 83 -7.03 21.01 16.76
N ALA A 84 -6.15 20.02 16.61
CA ALA A 84 -6.40 18.81 15.85
C ALA A 84 -5.78 17.60 16.55
N ALA A 85 -6.27 16.40 16.26
CA ALA A 85 -5.65 15.17 16.71
C ALA A 85 -5.54 14.20 15.52
N ALA A 86 -4.34 13.66 15.28
CA ALA A 86 -4.08 12.83 14.11
C ALA A 86 -3.89 11.36 14.48
N CYS A 87 -4.47 10.47 13.68
CA CYS A 87 -4.26 9.03 13.78
C CYS A 87 -3.11 8.63 12.85
N LEU A 88 -2.03 8.10 13.42
CA LEU A 88 -0.85 7.66 12.64
C LEU A 88 -1.07 6.34 11.88
N ALA A 89 -2.11 5.58 12.24
CA ALA A 89 -2.38 4.28 11.63
C ALA A 89 -3.20 4.37 10.33
N CYS A 90 -4.10 5.35 10.22
CA CYS A 90 -5.01 5.49 9.08
C CYS A 90 -5.10 6.92 8.51
N ASP A 91 -4.20 7.83 8.91
CA ASP A 91 -4.13 9.22 8.42
C ASP A 91 -5.42 10.03 8.58
N ALA A 92 -6.22 9.69 9.59
CA ALA A 92 -7.41 10.47 9.95
C ALA A 92 -7.02 11.63 10.87
N VAL A 93 -7.62 12.80 10.66
CA VAL A 93 -7.43 13.99 11.48
C VAL A 93 -8.78 14.38 12.07
N TRP A 94 -8.86 14.37 13.40
CA TRP A 94 -9.99 14.86 14.17
C TRP A 94 -9.81 16.35 14.44
N PHE A 95 -10.83 17.14 14.13
CA PHE A 95 -10.92 18.55 14.48
C PHE A 95 -12.02 18.71 15.51
N ALA A 96 -11.69 19.38 16.62
CA ALA A 96 -12.68 19.78 17.62
C ALA A 96 -13.68 20.79 17.01
N GLU A 97 -14.71 21.14 17.78
CA GLU A 97 -15.79 22.04 17.38
C GLU A 97 -15.30 23.26 16.58
N GLY A 98 -15.83 23.41 15.37
CA GLY A 98 -15.53 24.53 14.47
C GLY A 98 -14.11 24.55 13.89
N GLY A 99 -13.21 23.63 14.28
CA GLY A 99 -11.82 23.62 13.82
C GLY A 99 -11.69 23.39 12.31
N PHE A 100 -12.50 22.48 11.75
CA PHE A 100 -12.48 22.21 10.31
C PHE A 100 -13.09 23.35 9.48
N ALA A 101 -14.14 24.01 9.99
CA ALA A 101 -14.76 25.15 9.29
C ALA A 101 -13.81 26.36 9.20
N LYS A 102 -12.98 26.60 10.23
CA LYS A 102 -11.92 27.63 10.16
C LYS A 102 -10.95 27.35 9.02
N LEU A 103 -10.56 26.08 8.85
CA LEU A 103 -9.64 25.66 7.80
C LEU A 103 -10.19 25.93 6.40
N THR A 104 -11.48 25.68 6.15
CA THR A 104 -12.08 25.91 4.83
C THR A 104 -12.24 27.39 4.51
N HIS A 105 -12.63 28.21 5.48
CA HIS A 105 -12.76 29.66 5.30
C HIS A 105 -11.42 30.35 5.01
N GLU A 106 -10.34 29.94 5.67
CA GLU A 106 -9.00 30.47 5.42
C GLU A 106 -8.47 30.02 4.05
N GLY A 107 -8.53 28.72 3.74
CA GLY A 107 -8.06 28.21 2.45
C GLY A 107 -8.82 28.76 1.24
N ALA A 108 -10.11 29.10 1.40
CA ALA A 108 -10.89 29.77 0.37
C ALA A 108 -10.41 31.22 0.14
N ARG A 109 -10.07 31.96 1.21
CA ARG A 109 -9.55 33.34 1.11
C ARG A 109 -8.21 33.39 0.40
N ASP A 110 -7.28 32.51 0.75
CA ASP A 110 -5.95 32.49 0.17
C ASP A 110 -5.98 32.12 -1.33
N ARG A 111 -6.90 31.24 -1.74
CA ARG A 111 -7.10 30.91 -3.16
C ARG A 111 -7.69 32.07 -3.96
N VAL A 112 -8.62 32.84 -3.39
CA VAL A 112 -9.17 34.03 -4.07
C VAL A 112 -8.11 35.13 -4.16
N ALA A 113 -7.31 35.32 -3.11
CA ALA A 113 -6.19 36.27 -3.10
C ALA A 113 -5.10 35.88 -4.11
N GLY A 114 -4.74 34.60 -4.20
CA GLY A 114 -3.73 34.09 -5.14
C GLY A 114 -4.20 33.98 -6.60
N ALA A 115 -5.52 33.91 -6.85
CA ALA A 115 -6.09 33.92 -8.20
C ALA A 115 -6.26 35.34 -8.77
N SER A 116 -6.01 36.37 -7.97
CA SER A 116 -6.06 37.76 -8.41
C SER A 116 -4.77 38.12 -9.15
N ASP A 117 -4.82 37.90 -10.47
CA ASP A 117 -4.05 38.57 -11.53
C ASP A 117 -2.58 38.17 -11.76
N PRO A 118 -2.30 37.26 -12.72
CA PRO A 118 -0.96 37.09 -13.31
C PRO A 118 -0.50 38.29 -14.17
N GLY A 119 -1.30 39.37 -14.27
CA GLY A 119 -1.11 40.50 -15.19
C GLY A 119 -0.74 41.84 -14.56
N SER A 120 -0.92 42.08 -13.26
CA SER A 120 -0.52 43.36 -12.64
C SER A 120 0.94 43.35 -12.22
N ASN A 121 1.81 43.46 -13.23
CA ASN A 121 3.13 44.05 -13.07
C ASN A 121 2.97 45.52 -12.65
N GLY A 122 2.66 45.75 -11.38
CA GLY A 122 2.96 46.99 -10.66
C GLY A 122 4.47 47.08 -10.46
N ALA A 123 5.21 47.19 -11.56
CA ALA A 123 6.62 47.51 -11.58
C ALA A 123 6.79 48.93 -11.01
N THR A 124 6.89 49.02 -9.69
CA THR A 124 7.52 50.16 -9.04
C THR A 124 9.02 50.10 -9.32
N GLY A 125 9.42 50.68 -10.45
CA GLY A 125 10.65 51.46 -10.62
C GLY A 125 11.99 50.85 -10.20
N LEU A 126 12.13 49.54 -10.04
CA LEU A 126 13.43 48.92 -9.80
C LEU A 126 14.12 48.70 -11.15
N SER A 127 15.18 49.47 -11.38
CA SER A 127 16.11 49.29 -12.50
C SER A 127 16.44 47.81 -12.70
N PRO A 128 16.56 47.31 -13.94
CA PRO A 128 16.93 45.93 -14.23
C PRO A 128 18.18 45.43 -13.46
N LYS A 129 19.09 46.34 -13.10
CA LYS A 129 20.24 46.04 -12.24
C LYS A 129 19.87 45.73 -10.78
N ALA A 130 18.88 46.42 -10.22
CA ALA A 130 18.46 46.21 -8.84
C ALA A 130 17.71 44.88 -8.66
N ALA A 131 16.91 44.48 -9.66
CA ALA A 131 16.28 43.16 -9.69
C ALA A 131 17.31 42.03 -9.78
N LEU A 132 18.34 42.19 -10.60
CA LEU A 132 19.44 41.23 -10.70
C LEU A 132 20.27 41.15 -9.41
N ALA A 133 20.52 42.30 -8.77
CA ALA A 133 21.26 42.37 -7.50
C ALA A 133 20.49 41.70 -6.34
N MET A 134 19.17 41.88 -6.26
CA MET A 134 18.35 41.18 -5.27
C MET A 134 18.29 39.67 -5.53
N ALA A 135 18.23 39.24 -6.80
CA ALA A 135 18.28 37.83 -7.14
C ALA A 135 19.63 37.18 -6.73
N GLN A 136 20.74 37.88 -6.90
CA GLN A 136 22.06 37.41 -6.45
C GLN A 136 22.19 37.37 -4.92
N LEU A 137 21.67 38.38 -4.21
CA LEU A 137 21.65 38.39 -2.74
C LEU A 137 20.83 37.24 -2.14
N ASN A 138 19.71 36.87 -2.76
CA ASN A 138 18.88 35.75 -2.31
C ASN A 138 19.58 34.39 -2.52
N LEU A 139 20.33 34.24 -3.62
CA LEU A 139 21.16 33.05 -3.84
C LEU A 139 22.30 32.94 -2.81
N GLU A 140 22.95 34.05 -2.46
CA GLU A 140 24.00 34.06 -1.43
C GLU A 140 23.44 33.78 -0.03
N HIS A 141 22.25 34.28 0.31
CA HIS A 141 21.59 33.97 1.59
C HIS A 141 21.18 32.50 1.70
N GLY A 142 20.70 31.89 0.60
CA GLY A 142 20.41 30.46 0.54
C GLY A 142 21.65 29.57 0.70
N GLN A 143 22.81 30.03 0.21
CA GLN A 143 24.07 29.30 0.34
C GLN A 143 24.68 29.41 1.76
N ARG A 144 24.56 30.57 2.40
CA ARG A 144 25.09 30.78 3.77
C ARG A 144 24.30 30.03 4.84
N THR A 145 23.00 29.82 4.65
CA THR A 145 22.17 29.03 5.59
C THR A 145 22.40 27.52 5.46
N SER A 146 22.85 27.05 4.29
CA SER A 146 23.18 25.64 4.05
C SER A 146 24.55 25.20 4.59
N GLY A 147 25.43 26.15 4.94
CA GLY A 147 26.83 25.88 5.29
C GLY A 147 27.14 25.49 6.74
N ARG A 148 26.16 25.29 7.63
CA ARG A 148 26.44 25.03 9.07
C ARG A 148 26.02 23.63 9.54
N GLY A 149 26.80 22.64 9.12
CA GLY A 149 27.31 21.56 9.99
C GLY A 149 26.41 20.36 10.30
N ARG A 150 26.55 19.29 9.50
CA ARG A 150 26.71 17.90 9.99
C ARG A 150 27.37 17.07 8.87
N HIS A 151 28.49 16.41 9.17
CA HIS A 151 29.12 15.45 8.25
C HIS A 151 28.13 14.33 7.92
N ASP A 152 27.66 14.31 6.67
CA ASP A 152 26.90 13.23 6.08
C ASP A 152 27.88 12.41 5.19
N PRO A 153 27.75 11.06 5.14
CA PRO A 153 28.64 10.20 4.37
C PRO A 153 28.48 10.42 2.85
N PRO A 154 29.50 10.05 2.04
CA PRO A 154 29.64 10.48 0.64
C PRO A 154 28.41 10.16 -0.21
N ASP A 155 27.99 11.17 -0.97
CA ASP A 155 26.72 11.28 -1.70
C ASP A 155 26.50 10.22 -2.78
N ASP A 156 27.54 9.47 -3.18
CA ASP A 156 27.45 8.52 -4.28
C ASP A 156 26.64 7.26 -3.93
N VAL A 157 26.64 6.82 -2.67
CA VAL A 157 25.80 5.70 -2.22
C VAL A 157 24.33 6.14 -2.07
N LYS A 158 24.08 7.38 -1.62
CA LYS A 158 22.73 7.97 -1.55
C LYS A 158 22.14 8.24 -2.94
N ARG A 159 22.97 8.51 -3.96
CA ARG A 159 22.49 8.83 -5.30
C ARG A 159 21.95 7.63 -6.08
N ILE A 160 22.49 6.42 -5.82
CA ILE A 160 22.06 5.19 -6.50
C ILE A 160 20.97 4.47 -5.69
N ALA A 161 21.07 4.42 -4.36
CA ALA A 161 20.02 3.84 -3.51
C ALA A 161 18.81 4.79 -3.31
N GLY A 162 19.01 6.11 -3.39
CA GLY A 162 18.03 7.12 -3.00
C GLY A 162 17.09 7.63 -4.09
N LYS A 163 17.29 7.27 -5.36
CA LYS A 163 16.51 7.87 -6.47
C LYS A 163 15.27 7.10 -6.90
N HIS A 164 15.18 5.80 -6.63
CA HIS A 164 14.12 5.00 -7.26
C HIS A 164 13.32 4.08 -6.33
N ALA A 165 13.80 3.80 -5.13
CA ALA A 165 13.06 2.98 -4.17
C ALA A 165 12.70 3.72 -2.88
N THR A 166 13.30 4.86 -2.55
CA THR A 166 13.20 5.42 -1.20
C THR A 166 12.21 6.56 -1.04
N ALA A 167 11.73 7.25 -2.09
CA ALA A 167 10.85 8.41 -1.88
C ALA A 167 9.50 8.03 -1.24
N SER A 168 8.89 6.90 -1.62
CA SER A 168 7.67 6.42 -0.94
C SER A 168 7.96 5.64 0.36
N TRP A 169 9.18 5.13 0.52
CA TRP A 169 9.58 4.33 1.69
C TRP A 169 10.13 5.21 2.84
N ALA A 170 10.71 6.37 2.53
CA ALA A 170 11.30 7.32 3.48
C ALA A 170 10.23 8.16 4.22
N ASP A 171 9.04 8.33 3.64
CA ASP A 171 7.90 9.03 4.25
C ASP A 171 7.32 8.30 5.48
N GLY A 172 7.82 7.11 5.84
CA GLY A 172 7.35 6.35 6.99
C GLY A 172 5.88 5.91 6.91
N ARG A 173 5.24 6.03 5.74
CA ARG A 173 3.86 5.58 5.48
C ARG A 173 3.76 4.06 5.26
N PHE A 174 4.87 3.45 4.84
CA PHE A 174 5.02 2.00 4.72
C PHE A 174 5.97 1.41 5.75
N GLY A 175 6.03 2.01 6.96
CA GLY A 175 6.78 1.42 8.06
C GLY A 175 6.43 -0.06 8.17
N VAL A 176 7.44 -0.91 8.00
CA VAL A 176 7.34 -2.35 8.25
C VAL A 176 7.08 -2.48 9.74
N VAL A 177 5.80 -2.45 10.13
CA VAL A 177 5.42 -2.69 11.51
C VAL A 177 5.64 -4.17 11.75
N LEU A 178 6.79 -4.51 12.34
CA LEU A 178 7.06 -5.82 12.94
C LEU A 178 5.99 -6.05 14.01
N GLY A 179 4.93 -6.75 13.66
CA GLY A 179 3.83 -7.01 14.59
C GLY A 179 2.71 -7.87 14.02
N ARG A 180 2.97 -8.62 12.95
CA ARG A 180 1.91 -9.32 12.21
C ARG A 180 2.23 -10.80 12.07
N PRO A 181 1.69 -11.63 12.98
CA PRO A 181 2.23 -12.97 13.19
C PRO A 181 2.03 -13.88 11.99
N VAL A 182 0.91 -13.79 11.27
CA VAL A 182 0.56 -14.82 10.27
C VAL A 182 1.42 -14.70 9.01
N THR A 183 1.38 -13.52 8.38
CA THR A 183 2.06 -13.31 7.10
C THR A 183 3.58 -13.30 7.24
N PHE A 184 4.06 -12.82 8.39
CA PHE A 184 5.47 -12.86 8.74
C PHE A 184 5.95 -14.28 9.07
N ALA A 185 5.19 -15.06 9.84
CA ALA A 185 5.54 -16.46 10.12
C ALA A 185 5.61 -17.29 8.83
N LEU A 186 4.69 -17.07 7.88
CA LEU A 186 4.72 -17.75 6.59
C LEU A 186 5.95 -17.33 5.76
N ALA A 187 6.28 -16.04 5.73
CA ALA A 187 7.48 -15.53 5.06
C ALA A 187 8.78 -16.08 5.69
N ILE A 188 8.87 -16.12 7.02
CA ILE A 188 9.99 -16.77 7.72
C ILE A 188 10.04 -18.26 7.40
N GLY A 189 8.89 -18.95 7.45
CA GLY A 189 8.80 -20.37 7.11
C GLY A 189 9.39 -20.66 5.73
N LEU A 190 9.05 -19.86 4.73
CA LEU A 190 9.60 -19.94 3.37
C LEU A 190 11.12 -19.73 3.32
N ILE A 191 11.65 -18.79 4.11
CA ILE A 191 13.10 -18.51 4.16
C ILE A 191 13.82 -19.67 4.84
N VAL A 192 13.30 -20.14 5.98
CA VAL A 192 13.89 -21.24 6.76
C VAL A 192 13.92 -22.52 5.94
N THR A 193 12.82 -22.89 5.28
CA THR A 193 12.79 -24.08 4.41
C THR A 193 13.77 -23.98 3.25
N ALA A 194 13.91 -22.81 2.64
CA ALA A 194 14.88 -22.59 1.57
C ALA A 194 16.33 -22.69 2.06
N ILE A 195 16.62 -22.29 3.31
CA ILE A 195 17.93 -22.45 3.92
C ILE A 195 18.19 -23.93 4.26
N VAL A 196 17.23 -24.59 4.91
CA VAL A 196 17.38 -25.97 5.44
C VAL A 196 17.55 -26.98 4.31
N TRP A 197 16.74 -26.90 3.27
CA TRP A 197 16.80 -27.86 2.16
C TRP A 197 17.82 -27.46 1.09
N GLY A 198 18.47 -26.31 1.27
CA GLY A 198 19.14 -25.61 0.19
C GLY A 198 18.15 -25.31 -0.94
N LEU A 199 18.61 -24.58 -1.95
CA LEU A 199 17.91 -24.55 -3.22
C LEU A 199 18.19 -25.85 -4.00
N ASP A 200 18.17 -27.00 -3.31
CA ASP A 200 18.30 -28.32 -3.94
C ASP A 200 17.03 -28.57 -4.76
N LYS A 201 17.22 -28.29 -6.05
CA LYS A 201 16.20 -28.31 -7.09
C LYS A 201 15.50 -29.67 -7.22
N HIS A 202 16.13 -30.76 -6.78
CA HIS A 202 15.65 -32.11 -7.06
C HIS A 202 15.10 -32.82 -5.83
N ALA A 203 15.76 -32.72 -4.67
CA ALA A 203 15.34 -33.47 -3.48
C ALA A 203 14.09 -32.88 -2.81
N ALA A 204 14.04 -31.55 -2.68
CA ALA A 204 12.98 -30.88 -1.92
C ALA A 204 11.57 -31.04 -2.53
N PRO A 205 11.37 -30.89 -3.87
CA PRO A 205 10.04 -31.04 -4.46
C PRO A 205 9.48 -32.45 -4.36
N VAL A 206 10.32 -33.49 -4.41
CA VAL A 206 9.88 -34.88 -4.32
C VAL A 206 9.52 -35.26 -2.88
N ALA A 207 10.30 -34.78 -1.91
CA ALA A 207 10.07 -35.05 -0.49
C ALA A 207 8.85 -34.30 0.08
N HIS A 208 8.69 -33.03 -0.30
CA HIS A 208 7.75 -32.11 0.35
C HIS A 208 6.69 -31.51 -0.57
N GLY A 209 6.79 -31.74 -1.88
CA GLY A 209 5.78 -31.32 -2.83
C GLY A 209 4.51 -32.14 -2.73
N LEU A 210 3.39 -31.51 -3.06
CA LEU A 210 2.09 -32.17 -3.11
C LEU A 210 1.93 -32.83 -4.48
N SER A 211 1.96 -34.17 -4.51
CA SER A 211 1.64 -34.94 -5.73
C SER A 211 0.14 -34.86 -6.01
N LEU A 212 -0.24 -34.49 -7.23
CA LEU A 212 -1.64 -34.43 -7.64
C LEU A 212 -2.31 -35.81 -7.65
N GLY A 213 -1.59 -36.86 -8.03
CA GLY A 213 -2.10 -38.24 -8.00
C GLY A 213 -2.25 -38.81 -6.58
N GLY A 214 -1.43 -38.32 -5.64
CA GLY A 214 -1.42 -38.73 -4.24
C GLY A 214 -2.22 -37.82 -3.30
N LEU A 215 -3.07 -36.93 -3.83
CA LEU A 215 -3.69 -35.86 -3.05
C LEU A 215 -4.50 -36.35 -1.84
N PHE A 216 -5.14 -37.52 -1.97
CA PHE A 216 -5.99 -38.13 -0.95
C PHE A 216 -5.35 -39.31 -0.21
N THR A 217 -4.22 -39.81 -0.71
CA THR A 217 -3.55 -41.02 -0.18
C THR A 217 -2.18 -40.70 0.42
N GLY A 218 -1.67 -39.48 0.23
CA GLY A 218 -0.37 -39.04 0.72
C GLY A 218 -0.38 -38.56 2.17
N ASP A 219 0.83 -38.32 2.67
CA ASP A 219 1.08 -37.75 4.00
C ASP A 219 0.37 -36.39 4.16
N PRO A 220 -0.52 -36.22 5.16
CA PRO A 220 -1.22 -34.96 5.41
C PRO A 220 -0.26 -33.79 5.69
N VAL A 221 0.97 -34.05 6.16
CA VAL A 221 1.99 -33.02 6.34
C VAL A 221 2.34 -32.32 5.03
N ARG A 222 2.25 -33.04 3.89
CA ARG A 222 2.52 -32.46 2.56
C ARG A 222 1.56 -31.36 2.17
N TRP A 223 0.34 -31.36 2.70
CA TRP A 223 -0.62 -30.26 2.50
C TRP A 223 -0.20 -28.96 3.17
N ILE A 224 0.65 -29.03 4.19
CA ILE A 224 1.21 -27.85 4.86
C ILE A 224 2.54 -27.50 4.21
N THR A 225 3.43 -28.49 4.05
CA THR A 225 4.81 -28.24 3.61
C THR A 225 4.91 -27.77 2.17
N PHE A 226 4.03 -28.22 1.26
CA PHE A 226 4.15 -27.82 -0.15
C PHE A 226 4.06 -26.30 -0.36
N SER A 227 3.33 -25.60 0.52
CA SER A 227 3.14 -24.15 0.43
C SER A 227 4.34 -23.35 0.92
N ILE A 228 5.23 -23.97 1.71
CA ILE A 228 6.45 -23.35 2.25
C ILE A 228 7.72 -23.78 1.52
N VAL A 229 7.64 -24.68 0.54
CA VAL A 229 8.79 -25.07 -0.31
C VAL A 229 8.82 -24.19 -1.54
N SER A 230 9.98 -23.61 -1.89
CA SER A 230 10.21 -22.96 -3.19
C SER A 230 11.32 -23.65 -3.97
N VAL A 231 11.14 -23.79 -5.28
CA VAL A 231 12.10 -24.48 -6.17
C VAL A 231 13.28 -23.59 -6.54
N ASP A 232 13.06 -22.28 -6.56
CA ASP A 232 14.06 -21.31 -6.98
C ASP A 232 14.03 -20.05 -6.13
N ALA A 233 15.18 -19.38 -6.07
CA ALA A 233 15.40 -18.18 -5.28
C ALA A 233 14.51 -17.02 -5.72
N TRP A 234 14.17 -16.93 -7.01
CA TRP A 234 13.38 -15.83 -7.54
C TRP A 234 11.93 -15.93 -7.09
N ARG A 235 11.31 -17.11 -7.22
CA ARG A 235 9.95 -17.36 -6.72
C ARG A 235 9.88 -17.20 -5.21
N LEU A 236 10.91 -17.65 -4.50
CA LEU A 236 11.02 -17.44 -3.06
C LEU A 236 11.02 -15.94 -2.73
N ALA A 237 11.92 -15.17 -3.35
CA ALA A 237 12.04 -13.74 -3.13
C ALA A 237 10.73 -13.00 -3.44
N LEU A 238 10.07 -13.36 -4.56
CA LEU A 238 8.78 -12.79 -4.94
C LEU A 238 7.67 -13.13 -3.94
N ALA A 239 7.57 -14.40 -3.51
CA ALA A 239 6.58 -14.83 -2.54
C ALA A 239 6.78 -14.15 -1.18
N VAL A 240 8.03 -14.10 -0.69
CA VAL A 240 8.41 -13.39 0.54
C VAL A 240 8.07 -11.92 0.42
N TYR A 241 8.43 -11.27 -0.69
CA TYR A 241 8.10 -9.86 -0.94
C TYR A 241 6.59 -9.62 -0.88
N VAL A 242 5.78 -10.45 -1.56
CA VAL A 242 4.32 -10.30 -1.55
C VAL A 242 3.75 -10.47 -0.14
N LEU A 243 4.14 -11.51 0.57
CA LEU A 243 3.69 -11.75 1.94
C LEU A 243 4.13 -10.66 2.90
N TRP A 244 5.34 -10.15 2.74
CA TRP A 244 5.90 -9.12 3.62
C TRP A 244 5.23 -7.75 3.39
N VAL A 245 5.20 -7.28 2.15
CA VAL A 245 4.72 -5.93 1.80
C VAL A 245 3.19 -5.87 1.88
N PHE A 246 2.52 -6.84 1.26
CA PHE A 246 1.07 -6.83 1.13
C PHE A 246 0.40 -7.61 2.24
N GLY A 247 0.98 -8.75 2.64
CA GLY A 247 0.38 -9.62 3.65
C GLY A 247 0.16 -8.92 4.97
N GLY A 248 1.17 -8.20 5.45
CA GLY A 248 1.02 -7.40 6.65
C GLY A 248 -0.14 -6.41 6.52
N ARG A 249 -0.29 -5.72 5.39
CA ARG A 249 -1.36 -4.72 5.22
C ARG A 249 -2.74 -5.38 5.26
N THR A 250 -2.91 -6.51 4.58
CA THR A 250 -4.15 -7.30 4.61
C THR A 250 -4.52 -7.70 6.04
N GLU A 251 -3.55 -8.21 6.79
CA GLU A 251 -3.72 -8.60 8.21
C GLU A 251 -4.15 -7.43 9.10
N ARG A 252 -3.76 -6.20 8.75
CA ARG A 252 -4.22 -4.97 9.42
C ARG A 252 -5.69 -4.66 9.14
N ILE A 253 -6.14 -4.89 7.91
CA ILE A 253 -7.47 -4.46 7.46
C ILE A 253 -8.55 -5.47 7.85
N ILE A 254 -8.27 -6.76 7.69
CA ILE A 254 -9.23 -7.85 7.98
C ILE A 254 -8.89 -8.65 9.24
N GLY A 255 -7.71 -8.44 9.82
CA GLY A 255 -7.26 -9.20 10.99
C GLY A 255 -6.54 -10.51 10.63
N PRO A 256 -5.85 -11.11 11.61
CA PRO A 256 -4.99 -12.29 11.41
C PRO A 256 -5.78 -13.53 10.99
N LEU A 257 -6.92 -13.79 11.64
CA LEU A 257 -7.72 -14.98 11.33
C LEU A 257 -8.30 -14.93 9.91
N GLN A 258 -8.83 -13.77 9.50
CA GLN A 258 -9.41 -13.61 8.16
C GLN A 258 -8.32 -13.67 7.08
N THR A 259 -7.13 -13.16 7.38
CA THR A 259 -5.96 -13.30 6.49
C THR A 259 -5.51 -14.74 6.37
N THR A 260 -5.51 -15.49 7.48
CA THR A 260 -5.21 -16.93 7.46
C THR A 260 -6.17 -17.67 6.53
N TRP A 261 -7.48 -17.44 6.66
CA TRP A 261 -8.48 -18.03 5.78
C TRP A 261 -8.30 -17.62 4.31
N LEU A 262 -7.96 -16.36 4.04
CA LEU A 262 -7.68 -15.88 2.69
C LEU A 262 -6.50 -16.64 2.06
N LEU A 263 -5.41 -16.85 2.81
CA LEU A 263 -4.24 -17.58 2.34
C LEU A 263 -4.55 -19.07 2.11
N VAL A 264 -5.23 -19.72 3.06
CA VAL A 264 -5.60 -21.14 2.99
C VAL A 264 -6.56 -21.41 1.81
N LEU A 265 -7.64 -20.62 1.70
CA LEU A 265 -8.61 -20.77 0.62
C LEU A 265 -7.99 -20.42 -0.73
N GLY A 266 -7.13 -19.40 -0.78
CA GLY A 266 -6.37 -19.03 -1.98
C GLY A 266 -5.47 -20.16 -2.47
N GLN A 267 -4.73 -20.78 -1.55
CA GLN A 267 -3.87 -21.91 -1.85
C GLN A 267 -4.68 -23.13 -2.29
N GLY A 268 -5.75 -23.47 -1.58
CA GLY A 268 -6.62 -24.59 -1.92
C GLY A 268 -7.28 -24.43 -3.29
N ALA A 269 -7.77 -23.24 -3.62
CA ALA A 269 -8.30 -22.95 -4.94
C ALA A 269 -7.24 -23.06 -6.04
N GLY A 270 -5.99 -22.70 -5.73
CA GLY A 270 -4.88 -22.92 -6.65
C GLY A 270 -4.57 -24.40 -6.90
N VAL A 271 -4.60 -25.23 -5.86
CA VAL A 271 -4.46 -26.69 -5.99
C VAL A 271 -5.60 -27.27 -6.83
N LEU A 272 -6.85 -26.86 -6.57
CA LEU A 272 -8.01 -27.33 -7.32
C LEU A 272 -7.90 -26.99 -8.81
N MET A 273 -7.49 -25.76 -9.14
CA MET A 273 -7.33 -25.39 -10.54
C MET A 273 -6.19 -26.19 -11.20
N SER A 274 -5.10 -26.48 -10.49
CA SER A 274 -4.04 -27.35 -10.99
C SER A 274 -4.52 -28.79 -11.20
N LEU A 275 -5.38 -29.33 -10.34
CA LEU A 275 -5.99 -30.66 -10.54
C LEU A 275 -6.79 -30.72 -11.85
N VAL A 276 -7.61 -29.70 -12.12
CA VAL A 276 -8.39 -29.62 -13.36
C VAL A 276 -7.48 -29.47 -14.58
N ALA A 277 -6.45 -28.62 -14.47
CA ALA A 277 -5.50 -28.35 -15.54
C ALA A 277 -4.67 -29.56 -15.96
N TYR A 278 -4.32 -30.40 -14.98
CA TYR A 278 -3.33 -31.46 -15.13
C TYR A 278 -3.86 -32.82 -14.74
N ALA A 279 -5.16 -33.01 -14.86
CA ALA A 279 -5.80 -34.30 -14.61
C ALA A 279 -5.05 -35.40 -15.39
N GLY A 280 -4.62 -36.44 -14.66
CA GLY A 280 -3.90 -37.58 -15.24
C GLY A 280 -2.40 -37.40 -15.45
N ARG A 281 -1.76 -36.36 -14.88
CA ARG A 281 -0.31 -36.19 -14.90
C ARG A 281 0.28 -36.10 -13.49
N ASP A 282 1.40 -36.78 -13.27
CA ASP A 282 2.15 -36.71 -12.01
C ASP A 282 2.98 -35.42 -11.95
N TYR A 283 2.35 -34.35 -11.46
CA TYR A 283 3.03 -33.12 -11.11
C TYR A 283 3.06 -32.90 -9.60
N TYR A 284 4.18 -32.34 -9.15
CA TYR A 284 4.35 -31.85 -7.79
C TYR A 284 4.05 -30.37 -7.74
N LEU A 285 3.09 -29.98 -6.89
CA LEU A 285 2.85 -28.58 -6.57
C LEU A 285 3.75 -28.14 -5.42
N VAL A 286 4.31 -26.95 -5.56
CA VAL A 286 5.23 -26.33 -4.60
C VAL A 286 5.07 -24.81 -4.65
N GLY A 287 5.20 -24.19 -3.49
CA GLY A 287 5.20 -22.75 -3.28
C GLY A 287 3.83 -22.16 -2.92
N PRO A 288 3.82 -20.94 -2.36
CA PRO A 288 2.63 -20.27 -1.86
C PRO A 288 1.91 -19.46 -2.96
N ALA A 289 2.00 -19.88 -4.22
CA ALA A 289 1.53 -19.07 -5.35
C ALA A 289 0.03 -18.77 -5.27
N GLY A 290 -0.80 -19.76 -4.92
CA GLY A 290 -2.25 -19.56 -4.76
C GLY A 290 -2.58 -18.59 -3.63
N ALA A 291 -1.87 -18.70 -2.50
CA ALA A 291 -2.00 -17.78 -1.37
C ALA A 291 -1.60 -16.33 -1.75
N CYS A 292 -0.47 -16.16 -2.45
CA CYS A 292 -0.02 -14.85 -2.94
C CYS A 292 -1.02 -14.24 -3.93
N GLY A 293 -1.55 -15.05 -4.85
CA GLY A 293 -2.57 -14.61 -5.80
C GLY A 293 -3.84 -14.11 -5.12
N ALA A 294 -4.37 -14.88 -4.16
CA ALA A 294 -5.55 -14.48 -3.40
C ALA A 294 -5.35 -13.17 -2.64
N LEU A 295 -4.17 -13.00 -2.04
CA LEU A 295 -3.83 -11.80 -1.30
C LEU A 295 -3.77 -10.56 -2.19
N LEU A 296 -3.10 -10.64 -3.33
CA LEU A 296 -3.00 -9.55 -4.30
C LEU A 296 -4.37 -9.20 -4.88
N THR A 297 -5.19 -10.20 -5.23
CA THR A 297 -6.53 -9.95 -5.76
C THR A 297 -7.45 -9.33 -4.73
N TRP A 298 -7.40 -9.80 -3.49
CA TRP A 298 -8.22 -9.21 -2.43
C TRP A 298 -7.88 -7.73 -2.23
N LEU A 299 -6.59 -7.37 -2.20
CA LEU A 299 -6.16 -5.98 -2.11
C LEU A 299 -6.51 -5.16 -3.35
N ALA A 300 -6.43 -5.76 -4.55
CA ALA A 300 -6.80 -5.08 -5.80
C ALA A 300 -8.25 -4.59 -5.78
N ILE A 301 -9.13 -5.41 -5.20
CA ILE A 301 -10.57 -5.14 -5.14
C ILE A 301 -10.90 -4.20 -3.99
N THR A 302 -10.28 -4.39 -2.83
CA THR A 302 -10.61 -3.61 -1.61
C THR A 302 -9.89 -2.28 -1.53
N CYS A 303 -8.68 -2.20 -2.08
CA CYS A 303 -7.80 -1.04 -2.02
C CYS A 303 -7.19 -0.73 -3.41
N PRO A 304 -8.01 -0.46 -4.44
CA PRO A 304 -7.52 -0.28 -5.82
C PRO A 304 -6.52 0.88 -5.96
N ARG A 305 -6.64 1.92 -5.13
CA ARG A 305 -5.73 3.07 -5.13
C ARG A 305 -4.37 2.75 -4.52
N ASP A 306 -4.32 1.78 -3.60
CA ASP A 306 -3.11 1.45 -2.85
C ASP A 306 -2.25 0.42 -3.57
N LEU A 307 -2.87 -0.55 -4.27
CA LEU A 307 -2.13 -1.63 -4.93
C LEU A 307 -1.23 -1.13 -6.05
N LEU A 308 -1.64 -0.01 -6.65
CA LEU A 308 -1.00 0.48 -7.85
C LEU A 308 0.22 1.33 -7.57
N GLY A 309 0.40 1.88 -6.36
CA GLY A 309 1.51 2.80 -6.05
C GLY A 309 1.82 3.71 -7.25
N LEU A 310 0.79 4.17 -7.96
CA LEU A 310 0.89 4.62 -9.36
C LEU A 310 1.69 5.93 -9.46
N ASP A 311 1.98 6.55 -8.32
CA ASP A 311 2.93 7.63 -8.20
C ASP A 311 4.36 7.20 -8.57
N TRP A 312 4.75 5.94 -8.35
CA TRP A 312 6.04 5.41 -8.82
C TRP A 312 6.12 5.37 -10.36
N TYR A 313 5.02 4.96 -11.02
CA TYR A 313 4.94 4.89 -12.48
C TYR A 313 4.79 6.28 -13.10
N ARG A 314 4.10 7.22 -12.43
CA ARG A 314 4.05 8.64 -12.81
C ARG A 314 5.41 9.32 -12.75
N GLN A 315 6.31 8.87 -11.88
CA GLN A 315 7.66 9.40 -11.73
C GLN A 315 8.69 8.69 -12.62
N TRP A 316 8.29 7.70 -13.42
CA TRP A 316 9.19 7.00 -14.33
C TRP A 316 9.50 7.87 -15.55
N PRO A 317 10.75 8.32 -15.78
CA PRO A 317 11.09 9.33 -16.80
C PRO A 317 11.14 8.77 -18.24
N GLY A 318 10.54 7.61 -18.50
CA GLY A 318 10.56 6.95 -19.80
C GLY A 318 9.47 7.47 -20.74
N ARG A 319 9.80 7.66 -22.02
CA ARG A 319 8.97 8.14 -23.16
C ARG A 319 7.65 7.38 -23.46
N LEU A 320 7.19 6.48 -22.59
CA LEU A 320 5.86 5.90 -22.74
C LEU A 320 4.85 6.95 -22.28
N GLY A 321 4.10 7.50 -23.25
CA GLY A 321 3.27 8.69 -23.10
C GLY A 321 2.41 8.70 -21.83
N ARG A 322 2.18 9.91 -21.30
CA ARG A 322 1.25 10.20 -20.20
C ARG A 322 -0.13 9.62 -20.53
N ILE A 323 -0.40 8.39 -20.11
CA ILE A 323 -1.75 7.86 -20.08
C ILE A 323 -2.38 8.40 -18.79
N ASP A 324 -3.34 9.31 -18.94
CA ASP A 324 -4.06 9.86 -17.82
C ASP A 324 -5.11 8.87 -17.32
N PHE A 325 -4.71 8.03 -16.35
CA PHE A 325 -5.56 7.01 -15.75
C PHE A 325 -6.68 7.59 -14.86
N THR A 326 -6.71 8.91 -14.61
CA THR A 326 -7.77 9.53 -13.79
C THR A 326 -9.14 9.53 -14.49
N GLN A 327 -9.17 9.42 -15.82
CA GLN A 327 -10.41 9.29 -16.60
C GLN A 327 -10.85 7.83 -16.84
N MET A 328 -10.09 6.83 -16.42
CA MET A 328 -10.49 5.45 -16.60
C MET A 328 -11.53 5.05 -15.54
N LYS A 329 -12.78 4.85 -16.00
CA LYS A 329 -13.87 4.24 -15.20
C LYS A 329 -13.35 2.98 -14.48
N SER A 330 -13.94 2.68 -13.31
CA SER A 330 -13.55 1.59 -12.39
C SER A 330 -13.25 0.22 -13.01
N TRP A 331 -13.74 -0.05 -14.22
CA TRP A 331 -13.48 -1.27 -14.97
C TRP A 331 -12.05 -1.39 -15.53
N SER A 332 -11.40 -0.29 -15.94
CA SER A 332 -10.06 -0.37 -16.58
C SER A 332 -8.92 -0.55 -15.57
N VAL A 333 -9.11 -0.10 -14.32
CA VAL A 333 -8.20 -0.37 -13.20
C VAL A 333 -8.16 -1.88 -12.90
N GLY A 334 -9.31 -2.55 -13.04
CA GLY A 334 -9.40 -4.01 -12.97
C GLY A 334 -8.57 -4.70 -14.06
N VAL A 335 -8.56 -4.18 -15.29
CA VAL A 335 -7.79 -4.72 -16.43
C VAL A 335 -6.28 -4.52 -16.25
N GLY A 336 -5.84 -3.34 -15.80
CA GLY A 336 -4.41 -3.09 -15.50
C GLY A 336 -3.90 -3.94 -14.34
N THR A 337 -4.72 -4.13 -13.31
CA THR A 337 -4.37 -5.00 -12.18
C THR A 337 -4.38 -6.47 -12.61
N MET A 338 -5.34 -6.87 -13.44
CA MET A 338 -5.32 -8.18 -14.10
C MET A 338 -4.08 -8.36 -14.96
N ALA A 339 -3.61 -7.36 -15.70
CA ALA A 339 -2.41 -7.45 -16.52
C ALA A 339 -1.13 -7.60 -15.67
N ILE A 340 -1.01 -6.87 -14.56
CA ILE A 340 0.10 -7.04 -13.60
C ILE A 340 0.03 -8.42 -12.94
N VAL A 341 -1.17 -8.83 -12.55
CA VAL A 341 -1.41 -10.14 -11.96
C VAL A 341 -1.11 -11.24 -12.98
N VAL A 342 -1.50 -11.12 -14.25
CA VAL A 342 -1.18 -12.01 -15.37
C VAL A 342 0.31 -11.99 -15.71
N ALA A 343 0.99 -10.85 -15.61
CA ALA A 343 2.44 -10.74 -15.79
C ALA A 343 3.19 -11.44 -14.64
N LEU A 344 2.76 -11.25 -13.39
CA LEU A 344 3.25 -12.01 -12.23
C LEU A 344 2.88 -13.51 -12.36
N THR A 345 1.76 -13.83 -13.02
CA THR A 345 1.33 -15.20 -13.34
C THR A 345 2.25 -15.87 -14.36
N TRP A 346 2.84 -15.09 -15.26
CA TRP A 346 3.91 -15.53 -16.17
C TRP A 346 5.21 -15.89 -15.45
N PHE A 347 5.51 -15.27 -14.30
CA PHE A 347 6.73 -15.56 -13.52
C PHE A 347 6.57 -16.73 -12.53
N LEU A 348 5.35 -17.12 -12.19
CA LEU A 348 5.02 -18.15 -11.19
C LEU A 348 4.58 -19.50 -11.80
N LEU A 349 4.77 -19.70 -13.12
CA LEU A 349 4.36 -20.91 -13.85
C LEU A 349 5.00 -22.19 -13.24
N PRO A 350 4.27 -23.27 -12.90
CA PRO A 350 4.85 -24.58 -12.57
C PRO A 350 5.98 -24.99 -13.54
N TYR A 351 7.07 -25.42 -12.93
CA TYR A 351 8.26 -25.90 -13.64
C TYR A 351 8.00 -27.37 -13.99
N ASP A 352 7.93 -27.71 -15.28
CA ASP A 352 7.79 -29.11 -15.71
C ASP A 352 9.14 -29.82 -15.58
N TYR A 353 9.32 -30.55 -14.47
CA TYR A 353 10.54 -31.33 -14.22
C TYR A 353 10.64 -32.59 -15.08
N SER A 354 9.54 -33.10 -15.62
CA SER A 354 9.51 -34.38 -16.32
C SER A 354 10.25 -34.35 -17.67
N ARG A 355 10.55 -33.16 -18.21
CA ARG A 355 11.11 -32.97 -19.56
C ARG A 355 12.58 -32.55 -19.62
N TRP A 356 13.31 -32.49 -18.51
CA TRP A 356 14.72 -32.08 -18.55
C TRP A 356 15.66 -33.07 -19.26
N HIS A 357 15.23 -34.33 -19.48
CA HIS A 357 16.01 -35.29 -20.26
C HIS A 357 15.72 -35.26 -21.78
N THR A 358 14.73 -34.51 -22.27
CA THR A 358 14.44 -34.43 -23.71
C THR A 358 13.90 -33.05 -24.12
N ALA A 359 14.78 -32.28 -24.78
CA ALA A 359 14.53 -31.11 -25.63
C ALA A 359 13.33 -30.19 -25.29
N TYR A 360 13.66 -28.94 -24.92
CA TYR A 360 12.76 -27.80 -24.77
C TYR A 360 11.76 -27.65 -25.95
N ARG A 361 10.50 -28.05 -25.73
CA ARG A 361 9.34 -27.43 -26.39
C ARG A 361 8.51 -26.70 -25.34
N LEU A 362 8.73 -25.39 -25.27
CA LEU A 362 7.96 -24.44 -24.48
C LEU A 362 6.48 -24.51 -24.89
N THR A 363 5.61 -24.93 -23.97
CA THR A 363 4.17 -24.69 -24.06
C THR A 363 3.79 -23.67 -22.98
N PRO A 364 3.63 -22.37 -23.32
CA PRO A 364 3.43 -21.28 -22.35
C PRO A 364 2.06 -21.27 -21.64
N TRP A 365 1.23 -22.29 -21.86
CA TRP A 365 -0.14 -22.39 -21.32
C TRP A 365 -0.25 -23.10 -19.98
N VAL A 366 0.76 -23.89 -19.65
CA VAL A 366 0.77 -24.84 -18.54
C VAL A 366 0.60 -24.07 -17.21
N GLY A 367 1.44 -23.10 -16.89
CA GLY A 367 1.45 -22.56 -15.52
C GLY A 367 0.43 -21.51 -15.06
N ARG A 368 -0.60 -21.18 -15.83
CA ARG A 368 -1.47 -20.00 -15.53
C ARG A 368 -2.53 -20.25 -14.45
N LEU A 369 -2.74 -21.50 -14.06
CA LEU A 369 -3.97 -21.98 -13.44
C LEU A 369 -4.02 -21.89 -11.89
N PRO A 370 -2.97 -22.23 -11.12
CA PRO A 370 -3.06 -22.16 -9.65
C PRO A 370 -3.24 -20.73 -9.11
N LEU A 371 -2.77 -19.72 -9.84
CA LEU A 371 -3.02 -18.33 -9.47
C LEU A 371 -4.47 -17.92 -9.71
N ALA A 372 -5.08 -18.31 -10.83
CA ALA A 372 -6.47 -17.98 -11.14
C ALA A 372 -7.46 -18.51 -10.07
N GLY A 373 -7.21 -19.71 -9.54
CA GLY A 373 -7.96 -20.23 -8.39
C GLY A 373 -7.82 -19.34 -7.15
N GLY A 374 -6.59 -18.93 -6.81
CA GLY A 374 -6.34 -17.99 -5.72
C GLY A 374 -7.08 -16.66 -5.90
N MET A 375 -7.07 -16.10 -7.11
CA MET A 375 -7.78 -14.86 -7.42
C MET A 375 -9.29 -14.99 -7.18
N ALA A 376 -9.91 -16.11 -7.58
CA ALA A 376 -11.32 -16.35 -7.34
C ALA A 376 -11.67 -16.37 -5.84
N ALA A 377 -10.85 -17.01 -5.01
CA ALA A 377 -11.02 -16.98 -3.55
C ALA A 377 -10.88 -15.55 -3.01
N GLY A 378 -9.90 -14.78 -3.50
CA GLY A 378 -9.72 -13.37 -3.15
C GLY A 378 -10.93 -12.50 -3.48
N VAL A 379 -11.53 -12.70 -4.67
CA VAL A 379 -12.77 -12.02 -5.09
C VAL A 379 -13.93 -12.32 -4.14
N LEU A 380 -14.17 -13.60 -3.84
CA LEU A 380 -15.29 -14.01 -2.99
C LEU A 380 -15.19 -13.43 -1.58
N LEU A 381 -13.99 -13.45 -0.99
CA LEU A 381 -13.73 -12.86 0.32
C LEU A 381 -13.86 -11.33 0.29
N ALA A 382 -13.43 -10.66 -0.78
CA ALA A 382 -13.61 -9.22 -0.94
C ALA A 382 -15.10 -8.84 -1.00
N ILE A 383 -15.91 -9.60 -1.75
CA ILE A 383 -17.37 -9.41 -1.82
C ILE A 383 -18.01 -9.63 -0.45
N ALA A 384 -17.64 -10.70 0.26
CA ALA A 384 -18.14 -10.99 1.60
C ALA A 384 -17.78 -9.87 2.59
N HIS A 385 -16.55 -9.34 2.53
CA HIS A 385 -16.10 -8.23 3.36
C HIS A 385 -16.90 -6.95 3.07
N GLN A 386 -17.13 -6.62 1.79
CA GLN A 386 -17.94 -5.46 1.41
C GLN A 386 -19.38 -5.57 1.90
N ARG A 387 -20.02 -6.75 1.76
CA ARG A 387 -21.37 -6.99 2.27
C ARG A 387 -21.46 -6.83 3.78
N ARG A 388 -20.43 -7.28 4.52
CA ARG A 388 -20.37 -7.12 5.98
C ARG A 388 -20.29 -5.65 6.37
N ARG A 389 -19.45 -4.86 5.68
CA ARG A 389 -19.35 -3.40 5.91
C ARG A 389 -20.66 -2.67 5.62
N GLN A 390 -21.45 -3.10 4.64
CA GLN A 390 -22.74 -2.47 4.33
C GLN A 390 -23.82 -2.73 5.39
N ARG A 391 -23.67 -3.78 6.20
CA ARG A 391 -24.63 -4.15 7.27
C ARG A 391 -24.32 -3.49 8.63
N THR A 392 -23.18 -2.80 8.76
CA THR A 392 -22.65 -2.23 10.01
C THR A 392 -22.38 -0.76 9.89
#